data_AF-A0A1H6P435-F1
#
_entry.id   AF-A0A1H6P435-F1
#
_cell.length_a   1.000
_cell.length_b   1.000
_cell.length_c   1.000
_cell.angle_alpha   90.00
_cell.angle_beta   90.00
_cell.angle_gamma   90.00
#
_symmetry.space_group_name_H-M   'P 1'
#
loop_
_entity.id
_entity.type
_entity.pdbx_description
1 polymer ?
#
loop_
_entity_poly.entity_id
_entity_poly.type
_entity_poly.pdbx_seq_one_letter_code
_entity_poly.pdbx_strand_id
1 'polypeptide(L)'
;MSNVPLSEMMGAMAFVDELRYSKAEIQKHLDLPLQRQQIAERIREYYRARNVEVDDAVVDEGVRNFFVNRLTYQQPSIGPLSRRLAQAYINLGRRLRLVPVTHQEG
;
A
#
# COMPACT_ATOMS: atom_id res chain seq x y z
N MET A 1 -37.79 -0.39 19.17
CA MET A 1 -37.02 0.48 18.25
C MET A 1 -36.21 1.41 19.13
N SER A 2 -34.91 1.15 19.28
CA SER A 2 -34.02 1.89 20.18
C SER A 2 -33.94 3.36 19.73
N ASN A 3 -34.46 4.25 20.57
CA ASN A 3 -34.36 5.69 20.37
C ASN A 3 -32.92 6.11 20.72
N VAL A 4 -32.06 6.20 19.73
CA VAL A 4 -30.69 6.68 19.93
C VAL A 4 -30.76 8.15 20.37
N PRO A 5 -30.11 8.54 21.47
CA PRO A 5 -30.11 9.92 21.92
C PRO A 5 -29.49 10.83 20.87
N LEU A 6 -30.08 12.01 20.66
CA LEU A 6 -29.66 12.97 19.64
C LEU A 6 -28.17 13.35 19.74
N SER A 7 -27.64 13.44 20.96
CA SER A 7 -26.21 13.71 21.19
C SER A 7 -25.29 12.64 20.62
N GLU A 8 -25.68 11.37 20.73
CA GLU A 8 -24.93 10.23 20.19
C GLU A 8 -24.99 10.21 18.66
N MET A 9 -26.16 10.53 18.09
CA MET A 9 -26.31 10.70 16.63
C MET A 9 -25.45 11.85 16.08
N MET A 10 -25.43 13.00 16.77
CA MET A 10 -24.61 14.15 16.38
C MET A 10 -23.11 13.84 16.48
N GLY A 11 -22.68 13.13 17.53
CA GLY A 11 -21.29 12.69 17.67
C GLY A 11 -20.86 11.71 16.57
N ALA A 12 -21.72 10.73 16.25
CA ALA A 12 -21.47 9.79 15.17
C ALA A 12 -21.41 10.49 13.80
N MET A 13 -22.29 11.47 13.55
CA MET A 13 -22.31 12.24 12.31
C MET A 13 -21.02 13.05 12.12
N ALA A 14 -20.53 13.73 13.16
CA ALA A 14 -19.28 14.49 13.10
C ALA A 14 -18.08 13.61 12.72
N PHE A 15 -18.01 12.40 13.27
CA PHE A 15 -16.95 11.45 12.94
C PHE A 15 -17.09 10.90 11.51
N VAL A 16 -18.32 10.63 11.05
CA VAL A 16 -18.58 10.23 9.66
C VAL A 16 -18.21 11.35 8.69
N ASP A 17 -18.47 12.60 9.03
CA ASP A 17 -18.11 13.76 8.20
C ASP A 17 -16.59 13.96 8.12
N GLU A 18 -15.87 13.78 9.23
CA GLU A 18 -14.40 13.77 9.23
C GLU A 18 -13.86 12.66 8.32
N LEU A 19 -14.39 11.45 8.42
CA LEU A 19 -14.02 10.34 7.55
C LEU A 19 -14.37 10.60 6.08
N ARG A 20 -15.52 11.21 5.81
CA ARG A 20 -15.96 11.56 4.44
C ARG A 20 -15.01 12.58 3.82
N TYR A 21 -14.65 13.61 4.57
CA TYR A 21 -13.73 14.65 4.13
C TYR A 21 -12.33 14.08 3.85
N SER A 22 -11.79 13.29 4.80
CA SER A 22 -10.50 12.61 4.66
C SER A 22 -10.48 11.68 3.42
N LYS A 23 -11.52 10.86 3.22
CA LYS A 23 -11.63 10.01 2.04
C LYS A 23 -11.68 10.79 0.73
N ALA A 24 -12.40 11.90 0.69
CA ALA A 24 -12.48 12.73 -0.52
C ALA A 24 -11.11 13.35 -0.87
N GLU A 25 -10.36 13.81 0.13
CA GLU A 25 -9.01 14.35 -0.05
C GLU A 25 -8.04 13.26 -0.54
N ILE A 26 -8.08 12.08 0.07
CA ILE A 26 -7.29 10.91 -0.35
C ILE A 26 -7.61 10.52 -1.78
N GLN A 27 -8.89 10.50 -2.17
CA GLN A 27 -9.32 10.10 -3.51
C GLN A 27 -8.79 11.05 -4.59
N LYS A 28 -8.77 12.37 -4.35
CA LYS A 28 -8.16 13.35 -5.28
C LYS A 28 -6.67 13.05 -5.54
N HIS A 29 -5.95 12.58 -4.52
CA HIS A 29 -4.54 12.23 -4.63
C HIS A 29 -4.30 10.78 -5.08
N LEU A 30 -5.34 9.93 -5.10
CA LEU A 30 -5.30 8.52 -5.47
C LEU A 30 -5.81 8.25 -6.90
N ASP A 31 -6.05 9.29 -7.72
CA ASP A 31 -6.34 9.12 -9.15
C ASP A 31 -5.05 8.79 -9.94
N LEU A 32 -4.54 7.56 -9.71
CA LEU A 32 -3.38 7.02 -10.41
C LEU A 32 -3.48 7.08 -11.95
N PRO A 33 -4.65 6.86 -12.60
CA PRO A 33 -4.75 6.97 -14.06
C PRO A 33 -4.48 8.38 -14.58
N LEU A 34 -5.10 9.40 -13.96
CA LEU A 34 -4.94 10.79 -14.35
C LEU A 34 -3.51 11.28 -14.12
N GLN A 35 -2.94 10.95 -12.96
CA GLN A 35 -1.56 11.30 -12.62
C GLN A 35 -0.56 10.66 -13.60
N ARG A 36 -0.79 9.42 -14.04
CA ARG A 36 0.05 8.76 -15.05
C ARG A 36 0.02 9.49 -16.38
N GLN A 37 -1.15 9.93 -16.84
CA GLN A 37 -1.29 10.69 -18.08
C GLN A 37 -0.56 12.03 -18.01
N GLN A 38 -0.76 12.79 -16.92
CA GLN A 38 -0.07 14.08 -16.71
C GLN A 38 1.46 13.92 -16.68
N ILE A 39 1.96 12.86 -16.05
CA ILE A 39 3.40 12.57 -16.02
C ILE A 39 3.91 12.18 -17.41
N ALA A 40 3.18 11.34 -18.15
CA ALA A 40 3.55 10.96 -19.51
C ALA A 40 3.62 12.19 -20.43
N GLU A 41 2.63 13.09 -20.35
CA GLU A 41 2.62 14.36 -21.10
C GLU A 41 3.85 15.23 -20.78
N ARG A 42 4.16 15.44 -19.50
CA ARG A 42 5.37 16.20 -19.11
C ARG A 42 6.66 15.57 -19.62
N ILE A 43 6.75 14.25 -19.63
CA ILE A 43 7.92 13.53 -20.16
C ILE A 43 8.03 13.74 -21.67
N ARG A 44 6.90 13.66 -22.41
CA ARG A 44 6.87 13.95 -23.85
C ARG A 44 7.34 15.37 -24.15
N GLU A 45 6.82 16.37 -23.44
CA GLU A 45 7.21 17.76 -23.59
C GLU A 45 8.71 17.96 -23.35
N TYR A 46 9.26 17.30 -22.33
CA TYR A 46 10.68 17.37 -21.99
C TYR A 46 11.59 16.81 -23.08
N TYR A 47 11.23 15.69 -23.71
CA TYR A 47 12.02 15.11 -24.81
C TYR A 47 11.86 15.91 -26.12
N ARG A 48 10.66 16.40 -26.41
CA ARG A 48 10.43 17.32 -27.55
C ARG A 48 11.26 18.60 -27.42
N ALA A 49 11.34 19.19 -26.23
CA ALA A 49 12.16 20.37 -25.96
C ALA A 49 13.67 20.14 -26.22
N ARG A 50 14.11 18.88 -26.32
CA ARG A 50 15.50 18.48 -26.57
C ARG A 50 15.73 17.95 -27.97
N ASN A 51 14.75 18.09 -28.87
CA ASN A 51 14.78 17.55 -30.23
C ASN A 51 15.07 16.04 -30.26
N VAL A 52 14.61 15.29 -29.24
CA VAL A 52 14.67 13.83 -29.22
C VAL A 52 13.27 13.31 -29.48
N GLU A 53 13.07 12.67 -30.63
CA GLU A 53 11.82 11.95 -30.90
C GLU A 53 11.83 10.63 -30.13
N VAL A 54 10.86 10.49 -29.23
CA VAL A 54 10.62 9.26 -28.45
C VAL A 54 9.20 8.81 -28.78
N ASP A 55 9.05 7.53 -29.09
CA ASP A 55 7.74 6.92 -29.36
C ASP A 55 6.84 7.00 -28.11
N ASP A 56 5.57 7.36 -28.31
CA ASP A 56 4.58 7.52 -27.25
C ASP A 56 4.36 6.20 -26.50
N ALA A 57 4.46 5.06 -27.19
CA ALA A 57 4.35 3.74 -26.59
C ALA A 57 5.47 3.48 -25.56
N VAL A 58 6.70 3.91 -25.86
CA VAL A 58 7.86 3.75 -24.98
C VAL A 58 7.73 4.63 -23.74
N VAL A 59 7.21 5.86 -23.89
CA VAL A 59 6.96 6.76 -22.76
C VAL A 59 5.88 6.18 -21.84
N ASP A 60 4.78 5.69 -22.40
CA ASP A 60 3.68 5.11 -21.61
C ASP A 60 4.11 3.82 -20.89
N GLU A 61 4.90 2.96 -21.54
CA GLU A 61 5.48 1.77 -20.93
C GLU A 61 6.45 2.13 -19.79
N GLY A 62 7.33 3.12 -20.01
CA GLY A 62 8.26 3.61 -19.01
C GLY A 62 7.55 4.15 -17.77
N VAL A 63 6.51 4.98 -17.96
CA VAL A 63 5.68 5.50 -16.86
C VAL A 63 4.95 4.36 -16.15
N ARG A 64 4.41 3.39 -16.89
CA ARG A 64 3.76 2.21 -16.29
C ARG A 64 4.71 1.44 -15.38
N ASN A 65 5.90 1.11 -15.88
CA ASN A 65 6.91 0.34 -15.14
C ASN A 65 7.41 1.10 -13.91
N PHE A 66 7.58 2.42 -14.00
CA PHE A 66 7.96 3.25 -12.86
C PHE A 66 6.94 3.18 -11.71
N PHE A 67 5.65 3.27 -12.03
CA PHE A 67 4.57 3.19 -11.02
C PHE A 67 4.45 1.78 -10.42
N VAL A 68 4.57 0.74 -11.24
CA VAL A 68 4.57 -0.65 -10.75
C VAL A 68 5.72 -0.86 -9.76
N ASN A 69 6.93 -0.41 -10.10
CA ASN A 69 8.10 -0.57 -9.23
C ASN A 69 7.98 0.16 -7.88
N ARG A 70 7.28 1.31 -7.81
CA ARG A 70 7.01 2.00 -6.54
C ARG A 70 6.07 1.22 -5.61
N LEU A 71 5.17 0.42 -6.17
CA LEU A 71 4.22 -0.38 -5.41
C LEU A 71 4.79 -1.75 -5.02
N THR A 72 5.88 -2.16 -5.68
CA THR A 72 6.57 -3.41 -5.35
C THR A 72 7.35 -3.27 -4.06
N TYR A 73 7.12 -4.20 -3.14
CA TYR A 73 7.92 -4.33 -1.93
C TYR A 73 9.39 -4.61 -2.29
N GLN A 74 10.25 -3.65 -1.99
CA GLN A 74 11.70 -3.82 -2.10
C GLN A 74 12.19 -4.50 -0.81
N GLN A 75 12.40 -5.81 -0.87
CA GLN A 75 12.86 -6.56 0.30
C GLN A 75 14.28 -6.11 0.68
N PRO A 76 14.52 -5.66 1.92
CA PRO A 76 15.87 -5.37 2.38
C PRO A 76 16.71 -6.64 2.35
N SER A 77 17.96 -6.54 1.89
CA SER A 77 18.86 -7.68 1.84
C SER A 77 19.20 -8.13 3.26
N ILE A 78 18.70 -9.31 3.62
CA ILE A 78 19.02 -9.95 4.90
C ILE A 78 20.30 -10.77 4.69
N GLY A 79 21.32 -10.50 5.49
CA GLY A 79 22.57 -11.25 5.45
C GLY A 79 22.36 -12.76 5.67
N PRO A 80 23.28 -13.62 5.18
CA PRO A 80 23.12 -15.06 5.24
C PRO A 80 23.03 -15.61 6.68
N LEU A 81 23.74 -14.98 7.62
CA LEU A 81 23.75 -15.35 9.03
C LEU A 81 22.42 -15.04 9.72
N SER A 82 21.91 -13.82 9.57
CA SER A 82 20.62 -13.41 10.15
C SER A 82 19.46 -14.23 9.55
N ARG A 83 19.53 -14.57 8.26
CA ARG A 83 18.56 -15.46 7.61
C ARG A 83 18.54 -16.85 8.25
N ARG A 84 19.71 -17.43 8.53
CA ARG A 84 19.82 -18.75 9.17
C ARG A 84 19.31 -18.77 10.61
N LEU A 85 19.66 -17.74 11.40
CA LEU A 85 19.16 -17.62 12.77
C LEU A 85 17.64 -17.44 12.82
N ALA A 86 17.08 -16.61 11.95
CA ALA A 86 15.63 -16.42 11.85
C ALA A 86 14.91 -17.74 11.49
N GLN A 87 15.44 -18.50 10.53
CA GLN A 87 14.89 -19.82 10.17
C GLN A 87 14.96 -20.81 11.35
N ALA A 88 16.08 -20.86 12.07
CA ALA A 88 16.22 -21.71 13.25
C ALA A 88 15.20 -21.34 14.34
N TYR A 89 15.04 -20.05 14.62
CA TYR A 89 14.07 -19.54 15.60
C TYR A 89 12.62 -19.90 15.24
N ILE A 90 12.20 -19.68 13.99
CA ILE A 90 10.85 -20.01 13.50
C ILE A 90 10.60 -21.52 13.63
N ASN A 91 11.58 -22.35 13.25
CA ASN A 91 11.47 -23.80 13.34
C ASN A 91 11.38 -24.29 14.80
N LEU A 92 12.07 -23.63 15.72
CA LEU A 92 12.00 -23.94 17.15
C LEU A 92 10.62 -23.62 17.74
N GLY A 93 10.07 -22.45 17.43
CA GLY A 93 8.73 -22.05 17.87
C GLY A 93 7.62 -22.95 17.31
N ARG A 94 7.77 -23.43 16.08
CA ARG A 94 6.83 -24.37 15.46
C ARG A 94 6.83 -25.74 16.13
N ARG A 95 7.98 -26.18 16.66
CA ARG A 95 8.11 -27.43 17.43
C ARG A 95 7.49 -27.32 18.83
N LEU A 96 7.65 -26.18 19.49
CA LEU A 96 7.04 -25.92 20.80
C LEU A 96 5.50 -25.84 20.74
N ARG A 97 4.94 -25.31 19.65
CA ARG A 97 3.48 -25.22 19.45
C ARG A 97 2.81 -26.58 19.18
N LEU A 98 3.59 -27.62 18.87
CA LEU A 98 3.11 -29.00 18.70
C LEU A 98 3.15 -29.82 20.00
N VAL A 99 3.56 -29.24 21.13
CA VAL A 99 3.35 -29.88 22.42
C VAL A 99 1.86 -29.80 22.73
N PRO A 100 1.11 -30.92 22.73
CA PRO A 100 -0.29 -30.88 23.11
C PRO A 100 -0.36 -30.44 24.57
N VAL A 101 -1.08 -29.36 24.84
CA VAL A 101 -1.51 -29.01 26.19
C VAL A 101 -2.37 -30.17 26.67
N THR A 102 -1.77 -31.09 27.43
CA THR A 102 -2.49 -32.15 28.10
C THR A 102 -3.39 -31.48 29.12
N HIS A 103 -4.69 -31.45 28.80
CA HIS A 103 -5.76 -31.20 29.77
C HIS A 103 -5.51 -32.11 30.99
N GLN A 104 -5.19 -31.53 32.14
CA GLN A 104 -5.40 -32.19 33.42
C GLN A 104 -6.85 -31.90 33.84
N GLU A 105 -7.70 -32.93 33.77
CA GLU A 105 -8.87 -33.04 34.63
C GLU A 105 -8.47 -33.86 35.86
N GLY A 106 -8.82 -33.35 37.05
CA GLY A 106 -8.64 -33.94 38.35
C GLY A 106 -9.30 -33.06 39.41
#